data_AF-A0A2M7PV63-F1
#
_entry.id   AF-A0A2M7PV63-F1
#
_cell.length_a   1.000
_cell.length_b   1.000
_cell.length_c   1.000
_cell.angle_alpha   90.00
_cell.angle_beta   90.00
_cell.angle_gamma   90.00
#
_symmetry.space_group_name_H-M   'P 1'
#
loop_
_entity.id
_entity.type
_entity.pdbx_description
1 polymer ?
#
loop_
_entity_poly.entity_id
_entity_poly.type
_entity_poly.pdbx_seq_one_letter_code
_entity_poly.pdbx_strand_id
1 'polypeptide(L)'
;VVPDKEQAAYFYNDLERLLSDSDTDYNLKKVLFYPTSYKRPYEPENTDASYQLSRTEVLKRFMNDDRKTIVVTYPEALAEKVITKRY
;
A
#
# COMPACT_ATOMS: atom_id res chain seq x y z
N VAL A 1 -7.92 -2.94 7.03
CA VAL A 1 -8.11 -1.48 6.82
C VAL A 1 -8.14 -0.83 8.18
N VAL A 2 -7.38 0.24 8.37
CA VAL A 2 -7.16 0.95 9.65
C VAL A 2 -7.69 2.40 9.49
N PRO A 3 -8.16 3.09 10.54
CA PRO A 3 -8.97 4.31 10.36
C PRO A 3 -8.31 5.47 9.62
N ASP A 4 -6.99 5.65 9.73
CA ASP A 4 -6.26 6.74 9.09
C ASP A 4 -4.84 6.31 8.68
N LYS A 5 -4.15 7.18 7.93
CA LYS A 5 -2.80 6.95 7.40
C LYS A 5 -1.76 6.67 8.51
N GLU A 6 -1.84 7.38 9.62
CA GLU A 6 -0.87 7.29 10.71
C GLU A 6 -1.02 5.95 11.43
N GLN A 7 -2.24 5.60 11.83
CA GLN A 7 -2.53 4.30 12.43
C GLN A 7 -2.22 3.15 11.46
N ALA A 8 -2.48 3.31 10.17
CA ALA A 8 -2.12 2.31 9.16
C ALA A 8 -0.60 2.11 9.07
N ALA A 9 0.20 3.18 9.14
CA ALA A 9 1.66 3.09 9.11
C ALA A 9 2.22 2.40 10.36
N TYR A 10 1.69 2.74 11.55
CA TYR A 10 2.05 2.04 12.79
C TYR A 10 1.69 0.56 12.74
N PHE A 11 0.46 0.23 12.34
CA PHE A 11 0.01 -1.15 12.23
C PHE A 11 0.82 -1.96 11.21
N TYR A 12 1.21 -1.34 10.09
CA TYR A 12 2.10 -1.95 9.11
C TYR A 12 3.45 -2.32 9.72
N ASN A 13 4.11 -1.37 10.41
CA ASN A 13 5.41 -1.60 11.04
C ASN A 13 5.34 -2.70 12.11
N ASP A 14 4.25 -2.73 12.87
CA ASP A 14 4.03 -3.77 13.89
C ASP A 14 3.88 -5.15 13.24
N LEU A 15 3.10 -5.27 12.15
CA LEU A 15 2.97 -6.52 11.42
C LEU A 15 4.28 -6.97 10.77
N GLU A 16 5.08 -6.06 10.22
CA GLU A 16 6.40 -6.40 9.69
C GLU A 16 7.29 -7.01 10.77
N ARG A 17 7.30 -6.42 11.97
CA ARG A 17 8.11 -6.93 13.08
C ARG A 17 7.59 -8.27 13.59
N LEU A 18 6.28 -8.38 13.81
CA LEU A 18 5.65 -9.60 14.32
C LEU A 18 5.80 -10.79 13.36
N LEU A 19 5.85 -10.53 12.06
CA LEU A 19 5.99 -11.56 11.03
C LEU A 19 7.43 -11.71 10.52
N SER A 20 8.40 -11.04 11.15
CA SER A 20 9.83 -11.04 10.78
C SER A 20 10.07 -10.64 9.32
N ASP A 21 9.25 -9.72 8.82
CA ASP A 21 9.26 -9.21 7.45
C ASP A 21 10.08 -7.92 7.30
N SER A 22 10.50 -7.29 8.41
CA SER A 22 11.18 -5.98 8.41
C SER A 22 12.44 -5.94 7.55
N ASP A 23 13.30 -6.97 7.65
CA ASP A 23 14.56 -7.11 6.91
C ASP A 23 14.44 -7.95 5.63
N THR A 24 13.21 -8.34 5.27
CA THR A 24 12.97 -9.17 4.09
C THR A 24 12.97 -8.31 2.82
N ASP A 25 13.50 -8.84 1.72
CA ASP A 25 13.43 -8.20 0.40
C ASP A 25 11.98 -7.83 0.07
N TYR A 26 11.76 -6.63 -0.48
CA TYR A 26 10.40 -6.14 -0.76
C TYR A 26 9.58 -7.14 -1.61
N ASN A 27 10.22 -7.82 -2.57
CA ASN A 27 9.56 -8.82 -3.40
C ASN A 27 9.12 -10.05 -2.62
N LEU A 28 9.73 -10.33 -1.46
CA LEU A 28 9.43 -11.47 -0.60
C LEU A 28 8.54 -11.09 0.60
N LYS A 29 8.42 -9.80 0.94
CA LYS A 29 7.57 -9.30 2.03
C LYS A 29 6.13 -9.76 1.91
N LYS A 30 5.60 -10.42 2.92
CA LYS A 30 4.19 -10.82 3.01
C LYS A 30 3.28 -9.64 3.39
N VAL A 31 3.79 -8.66 4.11
CA VAL A 31 3.06 -7.45 4.50
C VAL A 31 3.38 -6.33 3.53
N LEU A 32 2.35 -5.75 2.92
CA LEU A 32 2.46 -4.63 1.98
C LEU A 32 1.65 -3.43 2.47
N PHE A 33 2.14 -2.23 2.20
CA PHE A 33 1.42 -0.99 2.48
C PHE A 33 0.81 -0.40 1.20
N TYR A 34 -0.48 -0.10 1.21
CA TYR A 34 -1.18 0.54 0.10
C TYR A 34 -1.57 1.99 0.45
N PRO A 35 -0.82 3.00 -0.03
CA PRO A 35 -1.04 4.41 0.28
C PRO A 35 -1.98 5.11 -0.71
N THR A 36 -2.40 6.35 -0.43
CA THR A 36 -2.89 7.30 -1.43
C THR A 36 -1.76 7.74 -2.37
N SER A 37 -2.07 8.16 -3.59
CA SER A 37 -1.12 8.76 -4.53
C SER A 37 -0.67 10.16 -4.11
N TYR A 38 -1.42 10.83 -3.24
CA TYR A 38 -1.19 12.22 -2.86
C TYR A 38 -0.34 12.34 -1.59
N LYS A 39 0.51 13.37 -1.53
CA LYS A 39 1.33 13.64 -0.33
C LYS A 39 0.50 14.23 0.82
N ARG A 40 -0.55 15.00 0.49
CA ARG A 40 -1.42 15.67 1.45
C ARG A 40 -2.89 15.57 1.03
N PRO A 41 -3.83 15.43 1.99
CA PRO A 41 -5.26 15.31 1.70
C PRO A 41 -5.84 16.49 0.90
N TYR A 42 -5.28 17.69 1.06
CA TYR A 42 -5.77 18.93 0.48
C TYR A 42 -5.09 19.33 -0.85
N GLU A 43 -4.15 18.52 -1.33
CA GLU A 43 -3.42 18.77 -2.57
C GLU A 43 -3.43 17.53 -3.48
N PRO A 44 -4.62 17.09 -3.96
CA PRO A 44 -4.72 15.89 -4.79
C PRO A 44 -4.06 16.04 -6.17
N GLU A 45 -3.75 17.25 -6.60
CA GLU A 45 -3.00 17.48 -7.84
C GLU A 45 -1.49 17.22 -7.68
N ASN A 46 -1.01 17.22 -6.43
CA ASN A 46 0.38 16.91 -6.06
C ASN A 46 0.53 15.43 -5.72
N THR A 47 0.48 14.59 -6.75
CA THR A 47 0.77 13.16 -6.64
C THR A 47 2.27 12.92 -6.47
N ASP A 48 2.63 11.99 -5.59
CA ASP A 48 4.00 11.53 -5.40
C ASP A 48 4.25 10.28 -6.26
N ALA A 49 5.27 10.34 -7.13
CA ALA A 49 5.61 9.23 -8.02
C ALA A 49 5.95 7.94 -7.24
N SER A 50 6.50 8.06 -6.03
CA SER A 50 6.80 6.92 -5.17
C SER A 50 5.52 6.21 -4.73
N TYR A 51 4.49 6.96 -4.33
CA TYR A 51 3.22 6.39 -3.90
C TYR A 51 2.44 5.77 -5.06
N GLN A 52 2.48 6.38 -6.25
CA GLN A 52 1.90 5.77 -7.45
C GLN A 52 2.58 4.45 -7.82
N LEU A 53 3.90 4.40 -7.72
CA LEU A 53 4.67 3.17 -7.96
C LEU A 53 4.31 2.09 -6.94
N SER A 54 4.33 2.40 -5.64
CA SER A 54 3.95 1.45 -4.58
C SER A 54 2.52 0.94 -4.76
N ARG A 55 1.55 1.81 -5.10
CA ARG A 55 0.16 1.38 -5.39
C ARG A 55 0.11 0.37 -6.53
N THR A 56 0.84 0.64 -7.62
CA THR A 56 0.89 -0.23 -8.78
C THR A 56 1.52 -1.58 -8.45
N GLU A 57 2.62 -1.57 -7.69
CA GLU A 57 3.33 -2.78 -7.28
C GLU A 57 2.50 -3.66 -6.35
N VAL A 58 1.87 -3.07 -5.33
CA VAL A 58 0.97 -3.78 -4.42
C VAL A 58 -0.19 -4.40 -5.19
N LEU A 59 -0.84 -3.66 -6.09
CA LEU A 59 -1.94 -4.20 -6.89
C LEU A 59 -1.50 -5.31 -7.84
N LYS A 60 -0.38 -5.13 -8.55
CA LYS A 60 0.15 -6.17 -9.46
C LYS A 60 0.46 -7.44 -8.70
N ARG A 61 1.08 -7.33 -7.53
CA ARG A 61 1.39 -8.46 -6.68
C ARG A 61 0.13 -9.11 -6.13
N PHE A 62 -0.79 -8.33 -5.59
CA PHE A 62 -2.04 -8.86 -5.05
C PHE A 62 -2.90 -9.56 -6.11
N MET A 63 -2.86 -9.10 -7.37
CA MET A 63 -3.67 -9.67 -8.45
C MET A 63 -3.05 -10.87 -9.17
N ASN A 64 -1.72 -10.94 -9.28
CA ASN A 64 -1.04 -11.93 -10.14
C ASN A 64 -0.22 -12.96 -9.34
N ASP A 65 -0.26 -12.91 -8.02
CA ASP A 65 0.56 -13.74 -7.16
C ASP A 65 -0.29 -14.58 -6.19
N ASP A 66 -0.02 -15.87 -6.13
CA ASP A 66 -0.73 -16.81 -5.24
C ASP A 66 -0.22 -16.77 -3.80
N ARG A 67 0.83 -15.98 -3.51
CA ARG A 67 1.38 -15.85 -2.15
C ARG A 67 0.38 -15.18 -1.22
N LYS A 68 0.23 -15.77 -0.02
CA LYS A 68 -0.54 -15.18 1.09
C LYS A 68 0.06 -13.82 1.46
N THR A 69 -0.66 -12.76 1.09
CA THR A 69 -0.23 -11.36 1.24
C THR A 69 -1.21 -10.62 2.13
N ILE A 70 -0.69 -9.84 3.08
CA ILE A 70 -1.47 -8.96 3.95
C ILE A 70 -1.26 -7.53 3.45
N VAL A 71 -2.35 -6.86 3.06
CA VAL A 71 -2.30 -5.45 2.64
C VAL A 71 -2.84 -4.57 3.75
N VAL A 72 -2.02 -3.66 4.24
CA VAL A 72 -2.38 -2.62 5.21
C VAL A 72 -2.69 -1.33 4.47
N THR A 73 -3.82 -0.71 4.81
CA THR A 73 -4.31 0.50 4.14
C THR A 73 -5.35 1.22 5.00
N TYR A 74 -5.83 2.36 4.52
CA TYR A 74 -6.78 3.28 5.16
C TYR A 74 -7.87 3.73 4.15
N PRO A 75 -9.04 4.20 4.62
CA PRO A 75 -10.20 4.45 3.77
C PRO A 75 -9.93 5.34 2.55
N GLU A 76 -9.16 6.41 2.72
CA GLU A 76 -8.85 7.38 1.67
C GLU A 76 -8.05 6.73 0.53
N ALA A 77 -7.12 5.82 0.84
CA ALA A 77 -6.33 5.11 -0.16
C ALA A 77 -7.18 4.16 -1.01
N LEU A 78 -8.26 3.59 -0.45
CA LEU A 78 -9.21 2.72 -1.14
C LEU A 78 -10.23 3.51 -1.98
N ALA A 79 -10.66 4.67 -1.48
CA ALA A 79 -11.60 5.54 -2.17
C ALA A 79 -10.98 6.18 -3.43
N GLU A 80 -9.65 6.34 -3.45
CA GLU A 80 -8.94 6.85 -4.61
C GLU A 80 -9.12 5.93 -5.84
N LYS A 81 -9.72 6.49 -6.90
CA LYS A 81 -10.04 5.75 -8.12
C LYS A 81 -8.78 5.19 -8.78
N VAL A 82 -8.73 3.87 -8.93
CA VAL A 82 -7.72 3.18 -9.73
C VAL A 82 -8.12 3.26 -11.21
N ILE A 83 -7.30 3.93 -12.02
CA ILE A 83 -7.46 3.93 -13.47
C ILE A 83 -6.78 2.67 -14.01
N THR A 84 -7.56 1.62 -14.28
CA THR A 84 -7.06 0.45 -14.99
C THR A 84 -7.07 0.73 -16.50
N LYS A 85 -5.90 0.66 -17.15
CA LYS A 85 -5.86 0.54 -18.62
C LYS A 85 -6.39 -0.85 -18.99
N ARG A 86 -7.63 -0.91 -19.48
CA ARG A 86 -8.12 -2.07 -20.26
C ARG A 86 -7.60 -1.92 -21.68
N TYR A 87 -6.81 -2.88 -22.15
CA TYR A 87 -6.50 -3.06 -23.56
C TYR A 87 -7.61 -3.89 -24.20
#